data_AF-A0A6G3BL96-F1
#
_entry.id   AF-A0A6G3BL96-F1
#
_cell.length_a   1.000
_cell.length_b   1.000
_cell.length_c   1.000
_cell.angle_alpha   90.00
_cell.angle_beta   90.00
_cell.angle_gamma   90.00
#
_symmetry.space_group_name_H-M   'P 1'
#
loop_
_entity.id
_entity.type
_entity.pdbx_description
1 polymer ?
#
loop_
_entity_poly.entity_id
_entity_poly.type
_entity_poly.pdbx_seq_one_letter_code
_entity_poly.pdbx_strand_id
1 'polypeptide(L)'
;MSGFGPTIGHPRPGPGLRVRFDGSKSMVSADWACACGAPSEDAIGHDAVHQLVLRAERHRRDTCPNEDVRQAAAMRDHRRKNPSKRRK
;
A
#
# COMPACT_ATOMS: atom_id res chain seq x y z
N MET A 1 6.51 19.05 -4.81
CA MET A 1 6.14 18.36 -6.07
C MET A 1 5.09 17.33 -5.70
N SER A 2 3.83 17.65 -5.94
CA SER A 2 2.68 16.84 -5.54
C SER A 2 2.38 15.83 -6.66
N GLY A 3 2.58 14.54 -6.40
CA GLY A 3 2.17 13.48 -7.32
C GLY A 3 0.66 13.52 -7.50
N PHE A 4 0.21 13.97 -8.66
CA PHE A 4 -1.20 13.96 -9.10
C PHE A 4 -1.51 12.60 -9.74
N GLY A 5 -1.51 11.55 -8.94
CA GLY A 5 -2.15 10.29 -9.32
C GLY A 5 -3.64 10.31 -9.07
N PRO A 6 -4.44 9.44 -9.73
CA PRO A 6 -5.85 9.28 -9.41
C PRO A 6 -5.96 8.73 -7.99
N THR A 7 -6.05 9.63 -7.03
CA THR A 7 -6.35 9.35 -5.63
C THR A 7 -7.62 8.52 -5.59
N ILE A 8 -7.50 7.22 -5.33
CA ILE A 8 -8.66 6.31 -5.38
C ILE A 8 -9.63 6.77 -4.28
N GLY A 9 -10.70 7.46 -4.70
CA GLY A 9 -11.88 7.77 -3.88
C GLY A 9 -11.81 8.96 -2.90
N HIS A 10 -10.73 9.75 -2.80
CA HIS A 10 -10.74 10.94 -1.92
C HIS A 10 -9.67 12.00 -2.29
N PRO A 11 -9.97 13.31 -2.28
CA PRO A 11 -8.97 14.37 -2.59
C PRO A 11 -7.83 14.50 -1.57
N ARG A 12 -8.02 13.92 -0.38
CA ARG A 12 -6.98 13.76 0.64
C ARG A 12 -7.04 12.33 1.17
N PRO A 13 -6.46 11.40 0.44
CA PRO A 13 -6.42 10.02 0.86
C PRO A 13 -5.58 9.95 2.14
N GLY A 14 -6.17 9.54 3.26
CA GLY A 14 -5.40 9.25 4.48
C GLY A 14 -4.29 8.21 4.23
N PRO A 15 -3.37 8.02 5.21
CA PRO A 15 -2.24 7.10 5.06
C PRO A 15 -2.72 5.67 4.77
N GLY A 16 -2.07 5.01 3.81
CA GLY A 16 -2.46 3.68 3.36
C GLY A 16 -1.91 3.34 1.98
N LEU A 17 -2.03 2.07 1.61
CA LEU A 17 -1.85 1.57 0.25
C LEU A 17 -3.24 1.20 -0.27
N ARG A 18 -3.66 1.80 -1.38
CA ARG A 18 -4.90 1.49 -2.08
C ARG A 18 -4.57 0.98 -3.47
N VAL A 19 -5.23 -0.09 -3.87
CA VAL A 19 -5.10 -0.67 -5.21
C VAL A 19 -6.51 -0.82 -5.75
N ARG A 20 -6.75 -0.29 -6.95
CA ARG A 20 -8.01 -0.41 -7.67
C ARG A 20 -7.83 -1.32 -8.86
N PHE A 21 -8.66 -2.35 -8.91
CA PHE A 21 -8.74 -3.31 -10.00
C PHE A 21 -10.22 -3.58 -10.30
N ASP A 22 -10.73 -2.92 -11.34
CA ASP A 22 -12.17 -2.94 -11.68
C ASP A 22 -12.54 -4.13 -12.60
N GLY A 23 -11.56 -4.87 -13.12
CA GLY A 23 -11.76 -6.02 -13.99
C GLY A 23 -10.57 -6.30 -14.92
N SER A 24 -10.63 -7.41 -15.66
CA SER A 24 -9.53 -7.92 -16.50
C SER A 24 -9.11 -7.01 -17.66
N LYS A 25 -10.00 -6.12 -18.11
CA LYS A 25 -9.71 -5.10 -19.15
C LYS A 25 -9.44 -3.71 -18.57
N SER A 26 -9.59 -3.54 -17.26
CA SER A 26 -9.39 -2.25 -16.60
C SER A 26 -7.91 -2.02 -16.31
N MET A 27 -7.47 -0.78 -16.44
CA MET A 27 -6.11 -0.40 -16.07
C MET A 27 -6.00 -0.36 -14.55
N VAL A 28 -5.13 -1.20 -13.98
CA VAL A 28 -4.86 -1.19 -12.54
C VAL A 28 -4.28 0.17 -12.16
N SER A 29 -4.74 0.72 -11.05
CA SER A 29 -4.14 1.91 -10.45
C SER A 29 -3.92 1.68 -8.97
N ALA A 30 -2.93 2.36 -8.41
CA ALA A 30 -2.66 2.32 -6.98
C ALA A 30 -2.09 3.65 -6.50
N ASP A 31 -2.37 3.95 -5.24
CA ASP A 31 -1.84 5.10 -4.53
C ASP A 31 -1.34 4.68 -3.15
N TRP A 32 -0.27 5.33 -2.71
CA TRP A 32 0.37 5.08 -1.44
C TRP A 32 0.75 6.37 -0.73
N ALA A 33 0.43 6.44 0.55
CA ALA A 33 0.89 7.46 1.47
C ALA A 33 1.20 6.85 2.83
N CYS A 34 2.19 7.38 3.55
CA CYS A 34 2.55 6.93 4.88
C CYS A 34 2.35 8.03 5.93
N ALA A 35 1.94 7.64 7.14
CA ALA A 35 1.77 8.55 8.27
C ALA A 35 3.09 9.17 8.75
N CYS A 36 4.24 8.62 8.35
CA CYS A 36 5.55 9.19 8.67
C CYS A 36 5.93 10.41 7.80
N GLY A 37 5.09 10.79 6.84
CA GLY A 37 5.38 11.90 5.92
C GLY A 37 6.29 11.52 4.74
N ALA A 38 6.49 10.23 4.47
CA ALA A 38 7.16 9.78 3.25
C ALA A 38 6.43 10.33 2.00
N PRO A 39 7.16 10.61 0.90
CA PRO A 39 6.56 11.09 -0.34
C PRO A 39 5.40 10.18 -0.76
N SER A 40 4.27 10.80 -1.09
CA SER A 40 3.14 10.05 -1.64
C SER A 40 3.48 9.62 -3.06
N GLU A 41 3.12 8.39 -3.40
CA GLU A 41 3.42 7.78 -4.69
C GLU A 41 2.14 7.20 -5.29
N ASP A 42 2.06 7.25 -6.60
CA ASP A 42 0.97 6.69 -7.39
C ASP A 42 1.54 5.89 -8.56
N ALA A 43 0.76 4.91 -9.03
CA ALA A 43 1.15 4.07 -10.15
C ALA A 43 -0.07 3.62 -10.95
N ILE A 44 0.12 3.49 -12.26
CA ILE A 44 -0.89 3.02 -13.20
C ILE A 44 -0.26 1.92 -14.06
N GLY A 45 -1.00 0.82 -14.27
CA GLY A 45 -0.54 -0.38 -14.97
C GLY A 45 -0.04 -1.46 -14.02
N HIS A 46 -0.19 -2.73 -14.44
CA HIS A 46 0.09 -3.90 -13.59
C HIS A 46 1.50 -3.88 -12.98
N ASP A 47 2.53 -3.70 -13.81
CA ASP A 47 3.92 -3.76 -13.35
C ASP A 47 4.27 -2.60 -12.42
N ALA A 48 3.86 -1.38 -12.77
CA ALA A 48 4.11 -0.19 -11.96
C ALA A 48 3.40 -0.29 -10.59
N VAL A 49 2.16 -0.76 -10.58
CA VAL A 49 1.40 -1.00 -9.34
C VAL A 49 2.08 -2.07 -8.50
N HIS A 50 2.56 -3.16 -9.10
CA HIS A 50 3.26 -4.20 -8.37
C HIS A 50 4.55 -3.66 -7.72
N GLN A 51 5.34 -2.88 -8.46
CA GLN A 51 6.54 -2.23 -7.91
C GLN A 51 6.21 -1.23 -6.80
N LEU A 52 5.11 -0.48 -6.92
CA LEU A 52 4.63 0.42 -5.86
C LEU A 52 4.29 -0.36 -4.58
N VAL A 53 3.55 -1.46 -4.70
CA VAL A 53 3.18 -2.32 -3.57
C VAL A 53 4.43 -2.84 -2.85
N LEU A 54 5.42 -3.33 -3.59
CA LEU A 54 6.66 -3.84 -3.01
C LEU A 54 7.45 -2.75 -2.27
N ARG A 55 7.55 -1.55 -2.85
CA ARG A 55 8.22 -0.41 -2.22
C ARG A 55 7.48 0.06 -0.96
N ALA A 56 6.16 0.15 -1.02
CA ALA A 56 5.32 0.49 0.12
C ALA A 56 5.45 -0.52 1.27
N GLU A 57 5.46 -1.82 0.97
CA GLU A 57 5.65 -2.87 1.99
C GLU A 57 7.05 -2.80 2.61
N ARG A 58 8.10 -2.68 1.79
CA ARG A 58 9.48 -2.50 2.29
C ARG A 58 9.61 -1.28 3.16
N HIS A 59 9.03 -0.14 2.76
CA HIS A 59 9.07 1.07 3.56
C HIS A 59 8.46 0.86 4.94
N ARG A 60 7.26 0.27 5.00
CA ARG A 60 6.53 0.05 6.27
C ARG A 60 7.25 -0.92 7.19
N ARG A 61 7.99 -1.88 6.65
CA ARG A 61 8.71 -2.89 7.43
C ARG A 61 10.07 -2.41 7.91
N ASP A 62 10.87 -1.86 6.98
CA ASP A 62 12.31 -1.73 7.18
C ASP A 62 12.75 -0.28 7.45
N THR A 63 12.08 0.71 6.85
CA THR A 63 12.58 2.10 6.88
C THR A 63 11.68 3.10 7.59
N CYS A 64 10.42 2.74 7.90
CA CYS A 64 9.48 3.70 8.47
C CYS A 64 9.92 4.13 9.88
N PRO A 65 10.03 5.44 10.17
CA PRO A 65 10.39 5.92 11.51
C PRO A 65 9.22 5.83 12.50
N ASN A 66 7.97 5.71 12.00
CA ASN A 66 6.79 5.58 12.84
C ASN A 66 6.64 4.14 13.35
N GLU A 67 6.73 3.97 14.68
CA GLU A 67 6.70 2.66 15.33
C GLU A 67 5.36 1.94 15.14
N ASP A 68 4.23 2.66 15.21
CA ASP A 68 2.89 2.08 14.99
C ASP A 68 2.76 1.49 13.59
N VAL A 69 3.33 2.16 12.58
CA VAL A 69 3.33 1.68 11.20
C VAL A 69 4.14 0.39 11.07
N ARG A 70 5.31 0.33 11.71
CA ARG A 70 6.16 -0.88 11.73
C ARG A 70 5.50 -2.02 12.48
N GLN A 71 4.92 -1.76 13.65
CA GLN A 71 4.22 -2.78 14.44
C GLN A 71 3.02 -3.33 13.67
N ALA A 72 2.23 -2.46 13.02
CA ALA A 72 1.14 -2.89 12.16
C ALA A 72 1.63 -3.72 10.95
N ALA A 73 2.80 -3.40 10.39
CA ALA A 73 3.42 -4.19 9.31
C ALA A 73 3.87 -5.57 9.82
N ALA A 74 4.55 -5.63 10.96
CA ALA A 74 4.98 -6.87 11.61
C ALA A 74 3.79 -7.78 11.96
N MET A 75 2.69 -7.21 12.47
CA MET A 75 1.47 -7.97 12.76
C MET A 75 0.83 -8.57 11.50
N ARG A 76 0.87 -7.86 10.37
CA ARG A 76 0.40 -8.42 9.08
C ARG A 76 1.29 -9.56 8.60
N ASP A 77 2.61 -9.38 8.66
CA ASP A 77 3.58 -10.43 8.29
C ASP A 77 3.39 -11.69 9.16
N HIS A 78 3.24 -11.51 10.47
CA HIS A 78 2.95 -12.60 11.40
C HIS A 78 1.66 -13.35 11.03
N ARG A 79 0.58 -12.65 10.68
CA ARG A 79 -0.68 -13.28 10.22
C ARG A 79 -0.52 -14.02 8.90
N ARG A 80 0.31 -13.54 7.98
CA ARG A 80 0.61 -14.22 6.71
C ARG A 80 1.36 -15.54 6.95
N LYS A 81 2.32 -15.54 7.90
CA LYS A 81 3.12 -16.72 8.27
C LYS A 81 2.37 -17.71 9.17
N ASN A 82 1.43 -17.22 9.97
CA ASN A 82 0.59 -18.01 10.87
C ASN A 82 -0.88 -17.90 10.46
N PRO A 83 -1.26 -18.47 9.30
CA PRO A 83 -2.66 -18.48 8.89
C PRO A 83 -3.46 -19.23 9.94
N SER A 84 -4.51 -18.62 10.48
CA SER A 84 -5.42 -19.33 11.36
C SER A 84 -6.02 -20.49 10.57
N LYS A 85 -5.99 -21.71 11.14
CA LYS A 85 -6.70 -22.85 10.55
C LYS A 85 -8.17 -22.44 10.46
N ARG A 86 -8.65 -22.16 9.25
CA ARG A 86 -10.07 -21.95 8.98
C ARG A 86 -10.78 -23.21 9.49
N ARG A 87 -11.62 -23.07 10.52
CA ARG A 87 -12.59 -24.13 10.86
C ARG A 87 -13.44 -24.34 9.60
N LYS A 88 -13.42 -25.58 9.12
CA LYS A 88 -14.15 -26.05 7.94
C LYS A 88 -15.65 -25.90 8.16
#